data_AF-A0A1H1FLW6-F1
#
_entry.id   AF-A0A1H1FLW6-F1
#
_cell.length_a   1.000
_cell.length_b   1.000
_cell.length_c   1.000
_cell.angle_alpha   90.00
_cell.angle_beta   90.00
_cell.angle_gamma   90.00
#
_symmetry.space_group_name_H-M   'P 1'
#
loop_
_entity.id
_entity.type
_entity.pdbx_description
1 polymer ?
#
loop_
_entity_poly.entity_id
_entity_poly.type
_entity_poly.pdbx_seq_one_letter_code
_entity_poly.pdbx_strand_id
1 'polypeptide(L)' 'MSDQKAALAIEYEVAKIGVTHSPVPDHTFVMGMIELAEFCELIDPAKANQYRNELDDKRSKRINDLKGVAA' A
#
# COMPACT_ATOMS: atom_id res chain seq x y z
N MET A 1 6.42 9.56 18.50
CA MET A 1 5.72 9.70 17.20
C MET A 1 4.41 8.97 17.39
N SER A 2 3.22 9.56 17.16
CA SER A 2 1.99 8.80 17.47
C SER A 2 1.75 7.73 16.40
N ASP A 3 1.46 6.52 16.84
CA ASP A 3 1.13 5.34 16.01
C ASP A 3 0.09 5.69 14.94
N GLN A 4 -0.84 6.57 15.30
CA GLN A 4 -1.86 7.11 14.41
C GLN A 4 -1.30 7.84 13.18
N LYS A 5 -0.16 8.53 13.27
CA LYS A 5 0.48 9.17 12.11
C LYS A 5 1.06 8.15 11.15
N ALA A 6 1.62 7.04 11.66
CA ALA A 6 2.15 5.97 10.83
C ALA A 6 1.01 5.28 10.06
N ALA A 7 -0.09 4.95 10.75
CA ALA A 7 -1.28 4.38 10.13
C ALA A 7 -1.85 5.27 9.01
N LEU A 8 -2.03 6.58 9.28
CA LEU A 8 -2.53 7.53 8.29
C LEU A 8 -1.60 7.68 7.07
N ALA A 9 -0.28 7.64 7.28
CA ALA A 9 0.68 7.70 6.18
C ALA A 9 0.61 6.45 5.30
N ILE A 10 0.47 5.27 5.91
CA ILE A 10 0.29 4.00 5.18
C ILE A 10 -1.02 4.03 4.39
N GLU A 11 -2.14 4.42 5.01
CA GLU A 11 -3.45 4.52 4.35
C GLU A 11 -3.41 5.43 3.13
N TYR A 12 -2.73 6.58 3.26
CA TYR A 12 -2.54 7.51 2.16
C TYR A 12 -1.75 6.89 0.99
N GLU A 13 -0.63 6.24 1.28
CA GLU A 13 0.20 5.63 0.25
C GLU A 13 -0.46 4.41 -0.40
N VAL A 14 -1.17 3.58 0.36
CA VAL A 14 -2.01 2.50 -0.17
C VAL A 14 -3.07 3.06 -1.12
N ALA A 15 -3.74 4.16 -0.75
CA ALA A 15 -4.76 4.77 -1.61
C ALA A 15 -4.18 5.29 -2.96
N LYS A 16 -2.95 5.84 -2.95
CA LYS A 16 -2.29 6.37 -4.16
C LYS A 16 -1.99 5.31 -5.22
N ILE A 17 -1.88 4.04 -4.84
CA ILE A 17 -1.67 2.94 -5.78
C ILE A 17 -2.81 2.86 -6.81
N GLY A 18 -4.03 3.29 -6.46
CA GLY A 18 -5.15 3.32 -7.40
C GLY A 18 -4.98 4.29 -8.58
N VAL A 19 -4.04 5.23 -8.50
CA VAL A 19 -3.85 6.28 -9.52
C VAL A 19 -2.43 6.36 -10.08
N THR A 20 -1.47 5.61 -9.54
CA THR A 20 -0.08 5.65 -10.00
C THR A 20 0.10 5.12 -11.43
N HIS A 21 1.10 5.64 -12.13
CA HIS A 21 1.57 5.10 -13.41
C HIS A 21 2.64 4.00 -13.26
N SER A 22 3.15 3.81 -12.04
CA SER A 22 4.24 2.87 -11.74
C SER A 22 3.81 1.90 -10.62
N PRO A 23 2.76 1.08 -10.80
CA PRO A 23 2.14 0.31 -9.73
C PRO A 23 3.04 -0.77 -9.12
N VAL A 24 4.08 -1.23 -9.81
CA VAL A 24 5.02 -2.24 -9.29
C VAL A 24 6.04 -1.65 -8.31
N PRO A 25 6.84 -0.62 -8.68
CA PRO A 25 7.78 -0.03 -7.74
C PRO A 25 7.06 0.66 -6.56
N ASP A 26 5.93 1.32 -6.79
CA ASP A 26 5.19 1.98 -5.72
C ASP A 26 4.65 0.96 -4.71
N HIS A 27 4.14 -0.18 -5.18
CA HIS A 27 3.74 -1.27 -4.30
C HIS A 27 4.89 -1.78 -3.43
N THR A 28 6.08 -1.96 -4.01
CA THR A 28 7.26 -2.42 -3.27
C THR A 28 7.62 -1.42 -2.16
N PHE A 29 7.55 -0.12 -2.46
CA PHE A 29 7.78 0.93 -1.47
C PHE A 29 6.75 0.89 -0.33
N VAL A 30 5.46 0.80 -0.64
CA VAL A 30 4.40 0.78 0.38
C VAL A 30 4.43 -0.50 1.21
N MET A 31 4.76 -1.65 0.61
CA MET A 31 4.98 -2.90 1.34
C MET A 31 6.08 -2.74 2.40
N GLY A 32 7.20 -2.12 2.03
CA GLY A 32 8.28 -1.82 2.98
C GLY A 32 7.85 -0.87 4.10
N MET A 33 6.98 0.10 3.84
CA MET A 33 6.42 0.95 4.89
C MET A 33 5.56 0.17 5.89
N ILE A 34 4.74 -0.77 5.41
CA ILE A 34 3.91 -1.63 6.25
C ILE A 34 4.79 -2.54 7.11
N GLU A 35 5.78 -3.19 6.51
CA GLU A 35 6.72 -4.08 7.21
C GLU A 35 7.53 -3.33 8.28
N LEU A 36 8.03 -2.13 7.97
CA LEU A 36 8.74 -1.32 8.94
C LEU A 36 7.84 -0.86 10.09
N ALA A 37 6.58 -0.50 9.80
CA ALA A 37 5.64 -0.09 10.83
C ALA A 37 5.26 -1.25 11.76
N GLU A 38 5.06 -2.45 11.23
CA GLU A 38 4.84 -3.66 12.02
C GLU A 38 6.09 -4.00 12.86
N PHE A 39 7.28 -3.95 12.26
CA PHE A 39 8.54 -4.20 12.98
C PHE A 39 8.79 -3.20 14.11
N CYS A 40 8.41 -1.92 13.92
CA CYS A 40 8.53 -0.89 14.94
C CYS A 40 7.36 -0.90 15.95
N GLU A 41 6.48 -1.90 15.90
CA GLU A 41 5.29 -2.02 16.75
C GLU A 41 4.33 -0.81 16.67
N LEU A 42 4.36 -0.05 15.56
CA LEU A 42 3.49 1.10 15.31
C LEU A 42 2.10 0.68 14.83
N ILE A 43 1.97 -0.54 14.30
CA ILE A 43 0.71 -1.18 13.92
C ILE A 43 0.77 -2.64 14.34
N ASP A 44 -0.39 -3.21 14.69
CA ASP A 44 -0.47 -4.64 15.02
C ASP A 44 -0.44 -5.52 13.74
N PRO A 45 -0.13 -6.83 13.89
CA PRO A 45 -0.06 -7.73 12.75
C PRO A 45 -1.37 -7.89 11.97
N ALA A 46 -2.53 -7.76 12.63
CA ALA A 46 -3.82 -7.86 11.96
C ALA A 46 -4.03 -6.65 11.04
N LYS A 47 -3.67 -5.46 11.50
CA LYS A 47 -3.73 -4.21 10.74
C LYS A 47 -2.72 -4.20 9.60
N ALA A 48 -1.49 -4.68 9.83
CA ALA A 48 -0.49 -4.84 8.79
C ALA A 48 -1.00 -5.75 7.66
N ASN A 49 -1.60 -6.89 8.01
CA ASN A 49 -2.19 -7.81 7.02
C ASN A 49 -3.38 -7.21 6.26
N GLN A 50 -4.20 -6.37 6.90
CA GLN A 50 -5.25 -5.62 6.19
C GLN A 50 -4.65 -4.70 5.12
N TYR A 51 -3.60 -3.94 5.46
CA TYR A 51 -2.95 -3.05 4.49
C TYR A 51 -2.27 -3.82 3.35
N ARG A 52 -1.63 -4.97 3.62
CA ARG A 52 -1.03 -5.84 2.59
C ARG A 52 -2.06 -6.29 1.55
N ASN A 53 -3.20 -6.82 2.03
CA ASN A 53 -4.27 -7.29 1.15
C ASN A 53 -4.86 -6.15 0.31
N GLU A 54 -5.16 -5.02 0.95
CA GLU A 54 -5.70 -3.85 0.24
C GLU A 54 -4.71 -3.31 -0.81
N LEU A 55 -3.42 -3.29 -0.49
CA LEU A 55 -2.34 -2.89 -1.38
C LEU A 55 -2.24 -3.81 -2.61
N ASP A 56 -2.29 -5.13 -2.42
CA ASP A 56 -2.25 -6.11 -3.50
C ASP A 56 -3.46 -6.01 -4.44
N ASP A 57 -4.66 -5.84 -3.87
CA ASP A 57 -5.90 -5.67 -4.63
C ASP A 57 -5.85 -4.42 -5.50
N LYS A 58 -5.45 -3.28 -4.93
CA LYS A 58 -5.34 -2.02 -5.67
C LYS A 58 -4.27 -2.09 -6.75
N ARG A 59 -3.11 -2.70 -6.48
CA ARG A 59 -2.06 -2.90 -7.49
C ARG A 59 -2.58 -3.72 -8.65
N SER A 60 -3.24 -4.84 -8.37
CA SER A 60 -3.77 -5.75 -9.38
C SER A 60 -4.80 -5.05 -10.26
N LYS A 61 -5.73 -4.31 -9.64
CA LYS A 61 -6.70 -3.47 -10.37
C LYS A 61 -5.99 -2.43 -11.23
N ARG A 62 -5.03 -1.69 -10.69
CA ARG A 62 -4.35 -0.62 -11.43
C ARG A 62 -3.56 -1.14 -12.63
N ILE A 63 -2.89 -2.28 -12.49
CA ILE A 63 -2.20 -2.94 -13.61
C ILE A 63 -3.18 -3.31 -14.72
N ASN A 64 -4.35 -3.84 -14.36
CA ASN A 64 -5.39 -4.19 -15.34
C ASN A 64 -5.93 -2.94 -16.05
N ASP A 65 -6.21 -1.87 -15.31
CA ASP A 65 -6.67 -0.60 -15.87
C ASP A 65 -5.65 -0.04 -16.88
N LEU A 66 -4.36 -0.04 -16.53
CA LEU A 66 -3.29 0.46 -17.41
C LEU A 66 -3.12 -0.41 -18.67
N LYS A 67 -3.31 -1.74 -18.56
CA LYS A 67 -3.30 -2.63 -19.73
C LYS A 67 -4.52 -2.43 -20.63
N GLY A 68 -5.69 -2.19 -20.04
CA GLY A 68 -6.94 -1.97 -20.76
C GLY A 68 -7.01 -0.63 -21.50
N VAL A 69 -6.29 0.39 -21.04
CA VAL A 69 -6.15 1.69 -21.72
C VAL A 69 -5.24 1.61 -22.96
N ALA A 70 -4.44 0.54 -23.10
CA ALA A 70 -3.54 0.34 -24.24
C ALA A 70 -4.19 -0.41 -25.42
N ALA A 71 -5.47 -0.78 -25.34
CA ALA A 71 -6.25 -1.47 -26.38
C ALA A 71 -7.19 -0.50 -27.10
#